data_AF-A0A356W0C9-F1
#
_entry.id   AF-A0A356W0C9-F1
#
_cell.length_a   1.000
_cell.length_b   1.000
_cell.length_c   1.000
_cell.angle_alpha   90.00
_cell.angle_beta   90.00
_cell.angle_gamma   90.00
#
_symmetry.space_group_name_H-M   'P 1'
#
loop_
_entity.id
_entity.type
_entity.pdbx_description
1 polymer ?
#
loop_
_entity_poly.entity_id
_entity_poly.type
_entity_poly.pdbx_seq_one_letter_code
_entity_poly.pdbx_strand_id
1 'polypeptide(L)'
;MKKVKAVRRKALALVLAAALLFGAAPVQALAAETEPDLGSPVSGPPAEDTQAPDTPVIETDLSTDPVIYYQGMGYGSIVKPLSVSASAGDGGQLSYQWYSGESPDSVDKKLQYGTHEEYCPDVSEAGTTYYKVVVTNTLGEKTETAESAAAEIIVVPQPDSEEGKALEAESG
;
A
#
# COMPACT_ATOMS: atom_id res chain seq x y z
N MET A 1 -19.78 26.71 23.88
CA MET A 1 -20.06 25.26 23.87
C MET A 1 -20.01 24.77 22.42
N LYS A 2 -18.87 24.24 21.94
CA LYS A 2 -18.69 23.74 20.56
C LYS A 2 -18.50 22.23 20.61
N LYS A 3 -19.33 21.52 19.84
CA LYS A 3 -19.55 20.07 19.88
C LYS A 3 -18.33 19.31 19.34
N VAL A 4 -17.78 18.40 20.12
CA VAL A 4 -16.74 17.45 19.68
C VAL A 4 -17.40 16.45 18.72
N LYS A 5 -16.98 16.45 17.45
CA LYS A 5 -17.49 15.53 16.43
C LYS A 5 -16.79 14.19 16.64
N ALA A 6 -17.56 13.17 17.02
CA ALA A 6 -17.09 11.81 17.22
C ALA A 6 -16.48 11.24 15.93
N VAL A 7 -15.24 10.78 16.00
CA VAL A 7 -14.58 10.02 14.93
C VAL A 7 -15.13 8.60 14.97
N ARG A 8 -15.94 8.23 13.97
CA ARG A 8 -16.41 6.86 13.78
C ARG A 8 -15.24 6.02 13.27
N ARG A 9 -14.73 5.12 14.12
CA ARG A 9 -13.81 4.05 13.72
C ARG A 9 -14.57 3.16 12.73
N LYS A 10 -14.18 3.16 11.45
CA LYS A 10 -14.70 2.21 10.46
C LYS A 10 -14.11 0.84 10.80
N ALA A 11 -14.89 0.02 11.47
CA ALA A 11 -14.69 -1.42 11.49
C ALA A 11 -15.02 -1.95 10.10
N LEU A 12 -14.04 -2.56 9.43
CA LEU A 12 -14.29 -3.33 8.21
C LEU A 12 -14.39 -4.79 8.64
N ALA A 13 -15.62 -5.23 8.85
CA ALA A 13 -15.96 -6.64 8.92
C ALA A 13 -17.05 -6.88 7.86
N LEU A 14 -16.76 -7.75 6.90
CA LEU A 14 -17.79 -8.37 6.09
C LEU A 14 -17.56 -9.89 6.08
N VAL A 15 -18.63 -10.61 6.40
CA VAL A 15 -18.71 -12.05 6.66
C VAL A 15 -19.64 -12.68 5.60
N LEU A 16 -19.50 -14.01 5.43
CA LEU A 16 -20.43 -15.05 4.92
C LEU A 16 -20.08 -15.63 3.53
N ALA A 17 -20.23 -16.94 3.26
CA ALA A 17 -20.50 -18.15 4.05
C ALA A 17 -20.51 -19.37 3.09
N ALA A 18 -20.54 -20.57 3.69
CA ALA A 18 -21.18 -21.81 3.22
C ALA A 18 -20.30 -22.90 2.58
N ALA A 19 -20.13 -24.01 3.32
CA ALA A 19 -20.42 -25.34 2.79
C ALA A 19 -20.93 -26.25 3.92
N LEU A 20 -22.04 -26.92 3.62
CA LEU A 20 -22.87 -27.73 4.50
C LEU A 20 -22.29 -29.12 4.76
N LEU A 21 -22.48 -29.57 6.01
CA LEU A 21 -22.81 -30.93 6.48
C LEU A 21 -22.56 -32.11 5.52
N PHE A 22 -21.65 -33.01 5.90
CA PHE A 22 -21.92 -34.44 5.82
C PHE A 22 -21.36 -35.15 7.06
N GLY A 23 -22.25 -35.80 7.79
CA GLY A 23 -21.88 -36.75 8.83
C GLY A 23 -21.61 -38.12 8.21
N ALA A 24 -20.68 -38.86 8.82
CA ALA A 24 -20.68 -40.31 8.85
C ALA A 24 -19.95 -40.78 10.11
N ALA A 25 -20.64 -41.61 10.88
CA ALA A 25 -20.18 -42.25 12.10
C ALA A 25 -19.06 -43.31 11.81
N PRO A 26 -18.37 -43.83 12.85
CA PRO A 26 -17.25 -44.75 12.70
C PRO A 26 -17.73 -46.22 12.58
N VAL A 27 -16.84 -47.14 12.18
CA VAL A 27 -16.69 -48.55 12.67
C VAL A 27 -16.20 -49.51 11.56
N GLN A 28 -15.05 -50.12 11.87
CA GLN A 28 -14.45 -51.38 11.41
C GLN A 28 -14.38 -51.75 9.93
N ALA A 29 -13.15 -51.84 9.42
CA ALA A 29 -12.73 -52.92 8.52
C ALA A 29 -11.33 -53.41 8.93
N LEU A 30 -11.28 -54.55 9.60
CA LEU A 30 -10.09 -55.36 9.80
C LEU A 30 -9.91 -56.21 8.54
N ALA A 31 -8.88 -55.95 7.75
CA ALA A 31 -8.33 -56.89 6.78
C ALA A 31 -6.82 -56.69 6.76
N ALA A 32 -6.11 -57.64 7.36
CA ALA A 32 -4.75 -57.93 7.00
C ALA A 32 -4.73 -58.36 5.52
N GLU A 33 -3.73 -57.94 4.75
CA GLU A 33 -2.99 -58.81 3.83
C GLU A 33 -1.91 -58.02 3.06
N THR A 34 -0.66 -58.32 3.42
CA THR A 34 0.51 -58.51 2.56
C THR A 34 0.93 -57.38 1.61
N GLU A 35 2.00 -56.67 1.99
CA GLU A 35 2.85 -55.90 1.08
C GLU A 35 3.59 -56.84 0.10
N PRO A 36 3.57 -56.53 -1.21
CA PRO A 36 4.72 -56.81 -2.06
C PRO A 36 5.46 -55.51 -2.45
N ASP A 37 6.74 -55.50 -2.10
CA ASP A 37 7.82 -54.60 -2.50
C ASP A 37 7.85 -54.33 -4.01
N LEU A 38 7.59 -53.09 -4.44
CA LEU A 38 7.94 -52.56 -5.77
C LEU A 38 8.13 -51.02 -5.77
N GLY A 39 9.39 -50.58 -5.83
CA GLY A 39 9.78 -49.28 -6.41
C GLY A 39 9.91 -48.12 -5.42
N SER A 40 10.98 -47.33 -5.61
CA SER A 40 11.33 -46.10 -4.91
C SER A 40 10.11 -45.26 -4.49
N PRO A 41 10.14 -44.55 -3.34
CA PRO A 41 9.06 -43.63 -3.03
C PRO A 41 8.93 -42.67 -4.21
N VAL A 42 7.80 -42.75 -4.91
CA VAL A 42 7.35 -41.63 -5.72
C VAL A 42 7.29 -40.48 -4.73
N SER A 43 8.24 -39.55 -4.82
CA SER A 43 8.05 -38.24 -4.20
C SER A 43 6.63 -37.85 -4.56
N GLY A 44 5.76 -37.71 -3.56
CA GLY A 44 4.44 -37.17 -3.79
C GLY A 44 4.57 -35.87 -4.60
N PRO A 45 3.50 -35.40 -5.26
CA PRO A 45 3.54 -34.05 -5.82
C PRO A 45 4.15 -33.13 -4.76
N PRO A 46 5.17 -32.32 -5.10
CA PRO A 46 5.78 -31.42 -4.13
C PRO A 46 4.61 -30.72 -3.44
N ALA A 47 4.54 -30.77 -2.11
CA ALA A 47 3.41 -30.26 -1.35
C ALA A 47 3.06 -28.90 -1.95
N GLU A 48 1.92 -28.84 -2.66
CA GLU A 48 1.45 -27.60 -3.25
C GLU A 48 1.42 -26.62 -2.08
N ASP A 49 2.16 -25.51 -2.24
CA ASP A 49 2.36 -24.55 -1.17
C ASP A 49 0.99 -23.95 -0.81
N THR A 50 0.34 -24.59 0.16
CA THR A 50 -1.06 -24.38 0.51
C THR A 50 -1.20 -23.20 1.45
N GLN A 51 -0.09 -22.65 1.93
CA GLN A 51 -0.06 -21.45 2.75
C GLN A 51 -0.66 -20.26 1.98
N ALA A 52 -1.49 -19.49 2.68
CA ALA A 52 -1.94 -18.19 2.20
C ALA A 52 -0.89 -17.14 2.61
N PRO A 53 -0.59 -16.15 1.74
CA PRO A 53 0.31 -15.06 2.10
C PRO A 53 -0.23 -14.29 3.30
N ASP A 54 0.66 -13.81 4.17
CA ASP A 54 0.26 -12.91 5.25
C ASP A 54 -0.12 -11.55 4.66
N THR A 55 -1.11 -10.90 5.27
CA THR A 55 -1.40 -9.49 4.97
C THR A 55 -0.18 -8.64 5.34
N PRO A 56 0.39 -7.85 4.42
CA PRO A 56 1.54 -7.02 4.74
C PRO A 56 1.19 -5.99 5.82
N VAL A 57 2.10 -5.78 6.76
CA VAL A 57 1.96 -4.79 7.84
C VAL A 57 2.75 -3.55 7.48
N ILE A 58 2.08 -2.39 7.40
CA ILE A 58 2.74 -1.10 7.22
C ILE A 58 3.29 -0.64 8.58
N GLU A 59 4.61 -0.63 8.70
CA GLU A 59 5.34 -0.24 9.92
C GLU A 59 5.51 1.28 10.00
N THR A 60 5.81 1.91 8.86
CA THR A 60 5.91 3.36 8.71
C THR A 60 4.92 3.77 7.65
N ASP A 61 3.85 4.44 8.08
CA ASP A 61 2.80 4.96 7.19
C ASP A 61 3.10 6.39 6.73
N LEU A 62 2.40 6.82 5.69
CA LEU A 62 2.48 8.19 5.19
C LEU A 62 1.82 9.16 6.19
N SER A 63 2.42 10.35 6.31
CA SER A 63 1.79 11.43 7.08
C SER A 63 0.58 11.98 6.32
N THR A 64 -0.49 12.28 7.06
CA THR A 64 -1.66 13.00 6.54
C THR A 64 -1.53 14.53 6.68
N ASP A 65 -0.44 15.01 7.28
CA ASP A 65 -0.18 16.44 7.37
C ASP A 65 0.22 16.99 5.99
N PRO A 66 -0.34 18.14 5.56
CA PRO A 66 -0.03 18.71 4.27
C PRO A 66 1.43 19.18 4.19
N VAL A 67 2.09 18.85 3.08
CA VAL A 67 3.44 19.34 2.76
C VAL A 67 3.35 20.36 1.63
N ILE A 68 3.97 21.52 1.82
CA ILE A 68 3.90 22.64 0.88
C ILE A 68 5.23 22.81 0.15
N TYR A 69 5.17 22.88 -1.19
CA TYR A 69 6.29 23.21 -2.07
C TYR A 69 5.93 24.40 -2.97
N TYR A 70 6.96 25.09 -3.48
CA TYR A 70 6.79 26.05 -4.58
C TYR A 70 7.02 25.37 -5.92
N GLN A 71 6.23 25.79 -6.91
CA GLN A 71 6.31 25.32 -8.29
C GLN A 71 7.74 25.43 -8.84
N GLY A 72 8.20 24.39 -9.56
CA GLY A 72 9.48 24.42 -10.25
C GLY A 72 10.70 24.01 -9.41
N MET A 73 10.50 23.63 -8.14
CA MET A 73 11.54 22.93 -7.36
C MET A 73 11.68 21.49 -7.89
N GLY A 74 12.51 21.28 -8.92
CA GLY A 74 12.63 19.98 -9.61
C GLY A 74 13.13 18.81 -8.74
N TYR A 75 13.07 17.60 -9.31
CA TYR A 75 13.60 16.36 -8.71
C TYR A 75 15.02 16.55 -8.14
N GLY A 76 15.18 16.41 -6.83
CA GLY A 76 16.47 16.53 -6.15
C GLY A 76 16.83 17.93 -5.63
N SER A 77 16.01 18.95 -5.87
CA SER A 77 16.09 20.24 -5.15
C SER A 77 14.98 20.31 -4.10
N ILE A 78 15.34 20.06 -2.84
CA ILE A 78 14.52 20.25 -1.61
C ILE A 78 13.20 19.44 -1.51
N VAL A 79 12.70 18.79 -2.57
CA VAL A 79 11.54 17.89 -2.48
C VAL A 79 11.94 16.61 -1.75
N LYS A 80 11.33 16.38 -0.58
CA LYS A 80 11.56 15.19 0.23
C LYS A 80 10.73 14.03 -0.33
N PRO A 81 11.33 12.83 -0.54
CA PRO A 81 10.56 11.67 -0.93
C PRO A 81 9.55 11.29 0.16
N LEU A 82 8.38 10.84 -0.28
CA LEU A 82 7.46 10.06 0.54
C LEU A 82 8.08 8.67 0.73
N SER A 83 8.01 8.12 1.93
CA SER A 83 8.65 6.84 2.28
C SER A 83 7.67 6.00 3.09
N VAL A 84 7.60 4.72 2.77
CA VAL A 84 6.84 3.70 3.50
C VAL A 84 7.79 2.58 3.90
N SER A 85 7.50 1.88 4.99
CA SER A 85 8.16 0.60 5.29
C SER A 85 7.11 -0.44 5.65
N ALA A 86 7.26 -1.65 5.14
CA ALA A 86 6.33 -2.75 5.39
C ALA A 86 7.05 -4.07 5.66
N SER A 87 6.36 -4.99 6.32
CA SER A 87 6.86 -6.32 6.66
C SER A 87 5.81 -7.41 6.37
N ALA A 88 6.28 -8.64 6.14
CA ALA A 88 5.45 -9.84 6.04
C ALA A 88 6.18 -11.01 6.72
N GLY A 89 5.45 -11.80 7.51
CA GLY A 89 6.05 -12.81 8.41
C GLY A 89 6.24 -14.20 7.80
N ASP A 90 5.62 -14.43 6.65
CA ASP A 90 5.53 -15.70 5.92
C ASP A 90 6.68 -15.94 4.92
N GLY A 91 7.59 -14.98 4.78
CA GLY A 91 8.69 -15.05 3.82
C GLY A 91 8.29 -14.74 2.38
N GLY A 92 7.09 -14.20 2.18
CA GLY A 92 6.64 -13.68 0.88
C GLY A 92 7.43 -12.44 0.44
N GLN A 93 7.32 -12.11 -0.85
CA GLN A 93 8.02 -10.97 -1.45
C GLN A 93 7.13 -9.74 -1.52
N LEU A 94 7.59 -8.64 -0.93
CA LEU A 94 6.89 -7.36 -0.97
C LEU A 94 7.16 -6.62 -2.28
N SER A 95 6.11 -6.04 -2.84
CA SER A 95 6.17 -5.11 -3.96
C SER A 95 5.33 -3.87 -3.67
N TYR A 96 5.71 -2.75 -4.26
CA TYR A 96 5.10 -1.45 -4.02
C TYR A 96 4.48 -0.92 -5.30
N GLN A 97 3.34 -0.26 -5.17
CA GLN A 97 2.74 0.48 -6.26
C GLN A 97 2.16 1.80 -5.76
N TRP A 98 2.68 2.92 -6.25
CA TRP A 98 2.18 4.25 -5.92
C TRP A 98 1.04 4.68 -6.83
N TYR A 99 0.15 5.50 -6.26
CA TYR A 99 -0.99 6.09 -6.91
C TYR A 99 -1.11 7.57 -6.54
N SER A 100 -1.71 8.36 -7.43
CA SER A 100 -2.05 9.76 -7.20
C SER A 100 -3.56 10.03 -7.33
N GLY A 101 -4.03 11.15 -6.79
CA GLY A 101 -5.43 11.54 -6.82
C GLY A 101 -5.67 13.03 -6.61
N GLU A 102 -6.88 13.47 -6.90
CA GLU A 102 -7.33 14.86 -6.70
C GLU A 102 -7.99 15.06 -5.31
N SER A 103 -8.26 13.97 -4.59
CA SER A 103 -8.86 13.99 -3.26
C SER A 103 -8.34 12.80 -2.41
N PRO A 104 -8.40 12.87 -1.08
CA PRO A 104 -7.90 11.78 -0.23
C PRO A 104 -8.72 10.49 -0.37
N ASP A 105 -9.98 10.58 -0.83
CA ASP A 105 -10.87 9.44 -1.02
C ASP A 105 -10.79 8.84 -2.45
N SER A 106 -10.08 9.46 -3.39
CA SER A 106 -9.94 8.99 -4.77
C SER A 106 -8.50 9.15 -5.26
N VAL A 107 -7.65 8.20 -4.85
CA VAL A 107 -6.22 8.13 -5.16
C VAL A 107 -5.97 6.93 -6.07
N ASP A 108 -6.59 6.90 -7.24
CA ASP A 108 -6.70 5.69 -8.07
C ASP A 108 -5.80 5.72 -9.32
N LYS A 109 -5.12 6.85 -9.59
CA LYS A 109 -4.25 6.99 -10.78
C LYS A 109 -2.90 6.33 -10.52
N LYS A 110 -2.68 5.16 -11.13
CA LYS A 110 -1.42 4.41 -11.05
C LYS A 110 -0.22 5.22 -11.56
N LEU A 111 0.87 5.25 -10.79
CA LEU A 111 2.13 5.90 -11.17
C LEU A 111 3.12 4.86 -11.71
N GLN A 112 3.48 4.97 -12.99
CA GLN A 112 4.23 3.91 -13.70
C GLN A 112 5.60 3.58 -13.09
N TYR A 113 6.28 4.58 -12.53
CA TYR A 113 7.61 4.42 -11.93
C TYR A 113 7.59 4.43 -10.39
N GLY A 114 6.40 4.40 -9.79
CA GLY A 114 6.24 4.30 -8.36
C GLY A 114 6.23 2.83 -7.94
N THR A 115 7.39 2.17 -7.97
CA THR A 115 7.53 0.73 -7.67
C THR A 115 8.51 0.45 -6.53
N HIS A 116 8.84 1.47 -5.76
CA HIS A 116 9.78 1.37 -4.64
C HIS A 116 9.12 1.86 -3.35
N GLU A 117 9.78 1.61 -2.22
CA GLU A 117 9.36 2.08 -0.90
C GLU A 117 9.39 3.62 -0.77
N GLU A 118 10.08 4.30 -1.67
CA GLU A 118 10.14 5.75 -1.76
C GLU A 118 9.56 6.27 -3.08
N TYR A 119 8.93 7.45 -3.02
CA TYR A 119 8.46 8.18 -4.19
C TYR A 119 8.64 9.69 -4.04
N CYS A 120 9.25 10.32 -5.03
CA CYS A 120 9.40 11.78 -5.08
C CYS A 120 8.21 12.39 -5.83
N PRO A 121 7.35 13.19 -5.18
CA PRO A 121 6.21 13.80 -5.83
C PRO A 121 6.64 14.85 -6.87
N ASP A 122 5.84 14.99 -7.93
CA ASP A 122 6.05 16.01 -8.95
C ASP A 122 5.50 17.35 -8.45
N VAL A 123 6.34 18.39 -8.48
CA VAL A 123 5.99 19.76 -8.08
C VAL A 123 6.21 20.78 -9.22
N SER A 124 6.21 20.31 -10.46
CA SER A 124 6.34 21.16 -11.65
C SER A 124 5.09 22.00 -11.95
N GLU A 125 3.92 21.54 -11.49
CA GLU A 125 2.63 22.21 -11.67
C GLU A 125 2.03 22.58 -10.31
N ALA A 126 1.50 23.80 -10.20
CA ALA A 126 0.78 24.24 -9.01
C ALA A 126 -0.56 23.50 -8.88
N GLY A 127 -0.92 23.16 -7.65
CA GLY A 127 -2.12 22.39 -7.35
C GLY A 127 -1.98 21.54 -6.09
N THR A 128 -3.03 20.80 -5.75
CA THR A 128 -3.01 19.84 -4.64
C THR A 128 -3.11 18.43 -5.21
N THR A 129 -2.17 17.57 -4.85
CA THR A 129 -2.16 16.15 -5.26
C THR A 129 -2.06 15.27 -4.03
N TYR A 130 -2.86 14.22 -4.01
CA TYR A 130 -2.84 13.20 -2.98
C TYR A 130 -2.07 11.98 -3.47
N TYR A 131 -1.28 11.36 -2.59
CA TYR A 131 -0.50 10.16 -2.92
C TYR A 131 -0.76 9.04 -1.92
N LYS A 132 -0.87 7.81 -2.42
CA LYS A 132 -0.92 6.59 -1.61
C LYS A 132 -0.04 5.52 -2.22
N VAL A 133 0.33 4.52 -1.43
CA VAL A 133 1.01 3.32 -1.89
C VAL A 133 0.24 2.08 -1.47
N VAL A 134 0.13 1.14 -2.40
CA VAL A 134 -0.37 -0.21 -2.12
C VAL A 134 0.84 -1.13 -2.04
N VAL A 135 0.99 -1.80 -0.90
CA VAL A 135 2.00 -2.82 -0.68
C VAL A 135 1.36 -4.18 -0.92
N THR A 136 2.00 -5.01 -1.75
CA THR A 136 1.53 -6.36 -2.07
C THR A 136 2.56 -7.38 -1.62
N ASN A 137 2.15 -8.30 -0.74
CA ASN A 137 2.91 -9.49 -0.39
C ASN A 137 2.57 -10.62 -1.36
N THR A 138 3.58 -11.27 -1.93
CA THR A 138 3.41 -12.40 -2.87
C THR A 138 4.06 -13.65 -2.31
N LEU A 139 3.27 -14.70 -2.08
CA LEU A 139 3.74 -16.03 -1.68
C LEU A 139 3.26 -17.05 -2.71
N GLY A 140 4.19 -17.59 -3.49
CA GLY A 140 3.86 -18.44 -4.64
C GLY A 140 3.03 -17.68 -5.68
N GLU A 141 1.84 -18.18 -6.00
CA GLU A 141 0.90 -17.56 -6.95
C GLU A 141 -0.18 -16.70 -6.26
N LYS A 142 -0.15 -16.61 -4.93
CA LYS A 142 -1.15 -15.88 -4.14
C LYS A 142 -0.59 -14.54 -3.68
N THR A 143 -1.48 -13.57 -3.49
CA THR A 143 -1.11 -12.24 -3.01
C THR A 143 -2.09 -11.70 -1.98
N GLU A 144 -1.59 -10.90 -1.05
CA GLU A 144 -2.36 -10.08 -0.12
C GLU A 144 -1.84 -8.64 -0.13
N THR A 145 -2.69 -7.68 0.22
CA THR A 145 -2.35 -6.25 0.09
C THR A 145 -2.68 -5.43 1.32
N ALA A 146 -1.96 -4.32 1.48
CA ALA A 146 -2.27 -3.25 2.42
C ALA A 146 -2.10 -1.89 1.75
N GLU A 147 -2.91 -0.92 2.14
CA GLU A 147 -2.85 0.45 1.63
C GLU A 147 -2.36 1.41 2.72
N SER A 148 -1.51 2.35 2.33
CA SER A 148 -1.09 3.46 3.20
C SER A 148 -2.23 4.47 3.41
N ALA A 149 -2.03 5.39 4.36
CA ALA A 149 -2.75 6.65 4.37
C ALA A 149 -2.48 7.47 3.09
N ALA A 150 -3.31 8.48 2.85
CA ALA A 150 -3.12 9.43 1.75
C ALA A 150 -2.33 10.65 2.23
N ALA A 151 -1.15 10.88 1.63
CA ALA A 151 -0.36 12.09 1.85
C ALA A 151 -0.89 13.24 0.98
N GLU A 152 -0.95 14.44 1.55
CA GLU A 152 -1.36 15.67 0.84
C GLU A 152 -0.12 16.50 0.45
N ILE A 153 0.06 16.73 -0.85
CA ILE A 153 1.10 17.59 -1.40
C ILE A 153 0.43 18.82 -2.02
N ILE A 154 0.85 20.00 -1.56
CA ILE A 154 0.36 21.29 -2.05
C ILE A 154 1.54 21.99 -2.75
N VAL A 155 1.35 22.30 -4.02
CA VAL A 155 2.31 23.05 -4.83
C VAL A 155 1.72 24.43 -5.08
N VAL A 156 2.38 25.47 -4.56
CA VAL A 156 1.98 26.86 -4.78
C VAL A 156 2.82 27.50 -5.88
N PRO A 157 2.27 28.43 -6.69
CA PRO A 157 3.06 29.18 -7.65
C PRO A 157 4.23 29.91 -6.98
N GLN A 158 5.37 30.02 -7.66
CA GLN A 158 6.44 30.90 -7.21
C GLN A 158 5.90 32.35 -7.18
N PRO A 159 6.23 33.14 -6.13
CA PRO A 159 5.89 34.56 -6.15
C PRO A 159 6.59 35.21 -7.35
N ASP A 160 5.85 36.04 -8.11
CA ASP A 160 6.44 36.84 -9.17
C ASP A 160 7.54 37.71 -8.57
N SER A 161 8.75 37.67 -9.14
CA SER A 161 9.92 38.41 -8.67
C SER A 161 9.79 39.95 -8.77
N GLU A 162 8.62 40.47 -9.10
CA GLU A 162 8.35 41.89 -9.33
C GLU A 162 8.19 42.71 -8.02
N GLU A 163 8.06 42.08 -6.85
CA GLU A 163 8.03 42.80 -5.55
C GLU A 163 9.40 43.37 -5.11
N GLY A 164 10.48 43.10 -5.84
CA GLY A 164 11.80 43.69 -5.60
C GLY A 164 12.03 45.08 -6.22
N LYS A 165 11.07 45.62 -6.99
CA LYS A 165 11.28 46.85 -7.79
C LYS A 165 10.56 48.11 -7.30
N ALA A 166 9.88 48.05 -6.14
CA ALA A 166 9.01 49.14 -5.67
C ALA A 166 9.63 50.09 -4.61
N LEU A 167 10.94 50.02 -4.32
CA LEU A 167 11.56 50.80 -3.22
C LEU A 167 12.54 51.91 -3.67
N GLU A 168 12.84 52.10 -4.96
CA GLU A 168 13.77 53.15 -5.44
C GLU A 168 13.11 54.27 -6.28
N ALA A 169 11.81 54.48 -6.18
CA ALA A 169 11.11 55.52 -6.95
C ALA A 169 10.76 56.81 -6.17
N GLU A 170 11.08 56.93 -4.89
CA GLU A 170 10.72 58.11 -4.07
C GLU A 170 11.94 58.87 -3.49
N SER A 171 13.01 59.04 -4.26
CA SER A 171 14.10 59.97 -3.88
C SER A 171 14.67 60.81 -5.04
N GLY A 172 13.90 60.99 -6.12
CA GLY A 172 14.26 61.86 -7.25
C GLY A 172 13.62 63.25 -7.14
#